data_AF-A0A952NM12-F1
#
_entry.id   AF-A0A952NM12-F1
#
_cell.length_a   1.000
_cell.length_b   1.000
_cell.length_c   1.000
_cell.angle_alpha   90.00
_cell.angle_beta   90.00
_cell.angle_gamma   90.00
#
_symmetry.space_group_name_H-M   'P 1'
#
loop_
_entity.id
_entity.type
_entity.pdbx_description
1 polymer ?
#
loop_
_entity_poly.entity_id
_entity_poly.type
_entity_poly.pdbx_seq_one_letter_code
_entity_poly.pdbx_strand_id
1 'polypeptide(L)'
;MVDTLIFAFVTHFAAAGEIKLDASQIQSWGSKSTYPCKKLPFIATYQKDGKTFKLFAADHAFGATPESDPGLQKIKETIEQFKPKSLVIESAVEPGQFSGPGLSRQESGCRVKNDFVCGESFYAGLIAGKSGAVVTGGEQSPNERNKRLLASGWSSEEVKAYNSLLILSSMRAEGALLEERKRRLMSDPENQDSFLGDASWSYAKLDAYLKRIGAGSADDIDSSWIAPVSGADSTPTQKLAAKNDSQREPIILAAAEKAINSSSNSMMVYGASHFVKQARALAAAFGPPSIQCLADGGGSGLTPAPSTR
;
A
#
# COMPACT_ATOMS: atom_id res chain seq x y z
N MET A 1 34.87 19.22 -52.98
CA MET A 1 35.05 18.29 -51.84
C MET A 1 34.80 19.10 -50.59
N VAL A 2 33.68 18.84 -49.91
CA VAL A 2 33.27 19.58 -48.71
C VAL A 2 33.38 18.58 -47.56
N ASP A 3 34.40 18.75 -46.72
CA ASP A 3 34.62 17.92 -45.56
C ASP A 3 33.64 18.33 -44.45
N THR A 4 32.61 17.50 -44.28
CA THR A 4 31.64 17.64 -43.19
C THR A 4 32.25 17.08 -41.90
N LEU A 5 32.73 17.97 -41.03
CA LEU A 5 33.09 17.64 -39.66
C LEU A 5 31.83 17.30 -38.86
N ILE A 6 31.61 16.00 -38.63
CA ILE A 6 30.62 15.49 -37.67
C ILE A 6 31.24 15.58 -36.27
N PHE A 7 30.88 16.61 -35.51
CA PHE A 7 31.15 16.65 -34.07
C PHE A 7 30.20 15.68 -33.35
N ALA A 8 30.69 14.47 -33.08
CA ALA A 8 30.04 13.58 -32.12
C ALA A 8 30.22 14.17 -30.72
N PHE A 9 29.19 14.85 -30.21
CA PHE A 9 29.09 15.18 -28.79
C PHE A 9 28.92 13.87 -28.01
N VAL A 10 30.04 13.32 -27.54
CA VAL A 10 30.05 12.25 -26.53
C VAL A 10 29.75 12.91 -25.19
N THR A 11 28.46 13.12 -24.89
CA THR A 11 28.04 13.48 -23.55
C THR A 11 28.36 12.31 -22.63
N HIS A 12 29.41 12.47 -21.81
CA HIS A 12 29.71 11.58 -20.71
C HIS A 12 28.56 11.69 -19.70
N PHE A 13 27.54 10.84 -19.85
CA PHE A 13 26.59 10.59 -18.78
C PHE A 13 27.36 9.87 -17.68
N ALA A 14 27.75 10.61 -16.64
CA ALA A 14 28.18 9.98 -15.39
C ALA A 14 27.05 9.01 -14.99
N ALA A 15 27.41 7.74 -14.78
CA ALA A 15 26.44 6.75 -14.33
C ALA A 15 25.81 7.28 -13.04
N ALA A 16 24.49 7.52 -13.06
CA ALA A 16 23.77 7.96 -11.88
C ALA A 16 24.09 6.99 -10.74
N GLY A 17 24.52 7.55 -9.60
CA GLY A 17 24.87 6.75 -8.43
C GLY A 17 23.72 5.83 -8.02
N GLU A 18 24.06 4.66 -7.48
CA GLU A 18 23.07 3.78 -6.89
C GLU A 18 22.45 4.47 -5.65
N ILE A 19 21.13 4.50 -5.58
CA ILE A 19 20.40 5.00 -4.42
C ILE A 19 20.22 3.84 -3.44
N LYS A 20 20.58 4.05 -2.18
CA LYS A 20 20.36 3.10 -1.08
C LYS A 20 19.38 3.66 -0.06
N LEU A 21 18.37 2.86 0.29
CA LEU A 21 17.35 3.18 1.28
C LEU A 21 17.59 2.38 2.56
N ASP A 22 17.85 3.07 3.66
CA ASP A 22 18.13 2.46 4.95
C ASP A 22 16.83 2.11 5.69
N ALA A 23 16.52 0.81 5.76
CA ALA A 23 15.34 0.31 6.45
C ALA A 23 15.34 0.61 7.97
N SER A 24 16.50 0.89 8.58
CA SER A 24 16.55 1.30 9.99
C SER A 24 15.96 2.69 10.23
N GLN A 25 15.76 3.49 9.17
CA GLN A 25 15.09 4.78 9.22
C GLN A 25 13.56 4.67 9.16
N ILE A 26 13.01 3.46 8.95
CA ILE A 26 11.56 3.25 8.97
C ILE A 26 11.03 3.54 10.36
N GLN A 27 9.97 4.34 10.41
CA GLN A 27 9.32 4.70 11.66
C GLN A 27 8.06 3.85 11.87
N SER A 28 7.79 3.50 13.13
CA SER A 28 6.48 2.99 13.49
C SER A 28 5.42 4.09 13.35
N TRP A 29 4.22 3.70 12.95
CA TRP A 29 3.06 4.59 12.96
C TRP A 29 2.62 4.86 14.40
N GLY A 30 2.33 6.11 14.75
CA GLY A 30 1.90 6.48 16.10
C GLY A 30 1.11 7.78 16.17
N SER A 31 0.63 8.15 17.35
CA SER A 31 -0.22 9.35 17.56
C SER A 31 0.45 10.69 17.20
N LYS A 32 1.78 10.70 17.01
CA LYS A 32 2.55 11.88 16.56
C LYS A 32 2.81 11.90 15.05
N SER A 33 2.33 10.89 14.31
CA SER A 33 2.43 10.83 12.86
C SER A 33 1.55 11.91 12.24
N THR A 34 2.18 12.89 11.59
CA THR A 34 1.47 13.95 10.85
C THR A 34 1.73 13.82 9.36
N TYR A 35 0.68 13.95 8.57
CA TYR A 35 0.81 14.13 7.13
C TYR A 35 1.28 15.56 6.82
N PRO A 36 2.03 15.76 5.72
CA PRO A 36 2.45 17.09 5.29
C PRO A 36 1.27 17.91 4.74
N CYS A 37 0.18 17.25 4.36
CA CYS A 37 -1.04 17.86 3.85
C CYS A 37 -2.20 17.65 4.84
N LYS A 38 -3.12 18.62 4.92
CA LYS A 38 -4.33 18.50 5.77
C LYS A 38 -5.32 17.45 5.27
N LYS A 39 -5.24 17.10 3.99
CA LYS A 39 -6.10 16.12 3.32
C LYS A 39 -5.27 15.21 2.44
N LEU A 40 -5.80 14.01 2.23
CA LEU A 40 -5.34 13.06 1.23
C LEU A 40 -6.19 13.21 -0.05
N PRO A 41 -5.66 12.77 -1.22
CA PRO A 41 -4.29 12.30 -1.44
C PRO A 41 -3.26 13.45 -1.54
N PHE A 42 -1.97 13.11 -1.59
CA PHE A 42 -0.90 14.04 -1.97
C PHE A 42 0.23 13.33 -2.72
N ILE A 43 1.11 14.11 -3.36
CA ILE A 43 2.27 13.58 -4.10
C ILE A 43 3.56 14.11 -3.45
N ALA A 44 4.46 13.21 -3.11
CA ALA A 44 5.82 13.53 -2.69
C ALA A 44 6.80 13.24 -3.83
N THR A 45 7.57 14.25 -4.25
CA THR A 45 8.57 14.12 -5.34
C THR A 45 9.97 14.27 -4.79
N TYR A 46 10.80 13.25 -5.05
CA TYR A 46 12.22 13.20 -4.67
C TYR A 46 13.09 13.22 -5.93
N GLN A 47 14.20 13.95 -5.89
CA GLN A 47 15.11 14.10 -7.02
C GLN A 47 16.57 14.07 -6.56
N LYS A 48 17.39 13.24 -7.21
CA LYS A 48 18.84 13.17 -6.96
C LYS A 48 19.54 12.52 -8.14
N ASP A 49 20.68 13.07 -8.56
CA ASP A 49 21.58 12.48 -9.58
C ASP A 49 20.86 12.05 -10.87
N GLY A 50 19.94 12.89 -11.36
CA GLY A 50 19.15 12.61 -12.57
C GLY A 50 18.03 11.56 -12.42
N LYS A 51 17.84 11.01 -11.21
CA LYS A 51 16.72 10.14 -10.85
C LYS A 51 15.59 10.97 -10.22
N THR A 52 14.36 10.68 -10.63
CA THR A 52 13.14 11.21 -10.00
C THR A 52 12.30 10.05 -9.48
N PHE A 53 11.91 10.15 -8.21
CA PHE A 53 10.98 9.22 -7.57
C PHE A 53 9.73 9.97 -7.10
N LYS A 54 8.55 9.49 -7.49
CA LYS A 54 7.27 10.04 -7.02
C LYS A 54 6.54 9.02 -6.15
N LEU A 55 6.14 9.42 -4.96
CA LEU A 55 5.22 8.66 -4.11
C LEU A 55 3.85 9.37 -4.13
N PHE A 56 2.84 8.67 -4.64
CA PHE A 56 1.44 9.07 -4.51
C PHE A 56 0.88 8.46 -3.23
N ALA A 57 0.59 9.32 -2.25
CA ALA A 57 0.05 8.96 -0.95
C ALA A 57 -1.48 8.96 -1.02
N ALA A 58 -2.04 7.77 -1.18
CA ALA A 58 -3.45 7.51 -1.47
C ALA A 58 -4.34 7.58 -0.21
N ASP A 59 -5.64 7.82 -0.40
CA ASP A 59 -6.66 7.89 0.68
C ASP A 59 -7.40 6.55 0.87
N HIS A 60 -7.22 5.58 -0.03
CA HIS A 60 -7.99 4.34 -0.13
C HIS A 60 -9.48 4.59 -0.35
N ALA A 61 -9.81 5.41 -1.36
CA ALA A 61 -11.20 5.52 -1.81
C ALA A 61 -11.72 4.15 -2.29
N PHE A 62 -12.83 3.69 -1.70
CA PHE A 62 -13.50 2.46 -2.06
C PHE A 62 -14.77 2.75 -2.87
N GLY A 63 -15.12 1.86 -3.81
CA GLY A 63 -16.41 1.94 -4.51
C GLY A 63 -16.53 3.06 -5.55
N ALA A 64 -15.45 3.78 -5.85
CA ALA A 64 -15.47 4.94 -6.73
C ALA A 64 -14.90 4.64 -8.12
N THR A 65 -15.37 5.38 -9.12
CA THR A 65 -14.87 5.29 -10.51
C THR A 65 -13.93 6.45 -10.80
N PRO A 66 -13.08 6.38 -11.84
CA PRO A 66 -12.22 7.49 -12.22
C PRO A 66 -12.99 8.77 -12.56
N GLU A 67 -14.26 8.69 -12.93
CA GLU A 67 -15.11 9.85 -13.20
C GLU A 67 -15.62 10.51 -11.92
N SER A 68 -15.82 9.74 -10.84
CA SER A 68 -16.37 10.22 -9.58
C SER A 68 -15.32 10.46 -8.49
N ASP A 69 -14.11 9.92 -8.64
CA ASP A 69 -13.05 9.99 -7.64
C ASP A 69 -11.89 10.92 -8.04
N PRO A 70 -11.70 12.06 -7.34
CA PRO A 70 -10.58 12.97 -7.60
C PRO A 70 -9.18 12.33 -7.42
N GLY A 71 -9.06 11.33 -6.54
CA GLY A 71 -7.81 10.60 -6.31
C GLY A 71 -7.42 9.76 -7.53
N LEU A 72 -8.36 8.97 -8.07
CA LEU A 72 -8.16 8.20 -9.30
C LEU A 72 -7.87 9.12 -10.49
N GLN A 73 -8.58 10.23 -10.65
CA GLN A 73 -8.28 11.23 -11.69
C GLN A 73 -6.84 11.72 -11.58
N LYS A 74 -6.41 12.02 -10.34
CA LYS A 74 -5.06 12.51 -10.12
C LYS A 74 -3.99 11.46 -10.39
N ILE A 75 -4.23 10.20 -10.04
CA ILE A 75 -3.34 9.09 -10.39
C ILE A 75 -3.13 9.05 -11.90
N LYS A 76 -4.22 9.10 -12.66
CA LYS A 76 -4.17 9.11 -14.13
C LYS A 76 -3.36 10.28 -14.67
N GLU A 77 -3.70 11.51 -14.27
CA GLU A 77 -2.97 12.71 -14.69
C GLU A 77 -1.48 12.61 -14.37
N THR A 78 -1.16 12.14 -13.16
CA THR A 78 0.23 12.04 -12.69
C THR A 78 1.01 11.03 -13.52
N ILE A 79 0.44 9.85 -13.81
CA ILE A 79 1.09 8.83 -14.63
C ILE A 79 1.27 9.33 -16.07
N GLU A 80 0.25 9.97 -16.67
CA GLU A 80 0.32 10.48 -18.04
C GLU A 80 1.36 11.60 -18.21
N GLN A 81 1.49 12.48 -17.21
CA GLN A 81 2.46 13.57 -17.21
C GLN A 81 3.87 13.09 -16.87
N PHE A 82 4.01 12.26 -15.84
CA PHE A 82 5.32 11.82 -15.33
C PHE A 82 5.93 10.67 -16.14
N LYS A 83 5.08 9.86 -16.79
CA LYS A 83 5.45 8.71 -17.63
C LYS A 83 6.46 7.77 -16.95
N PRO A 84 6.15 7.24 -15.76
CA PRO A 84 7.08 6.41 -15.00
C PRO A 84 7.53 5.21 -15.84
N LYS A 85 8.80 4.83 -15.72
CA LYS A 85 9.35 3.62 -16.37
C LYS A 85 9.19 2.39 -15.48
N SER A 86 9.12 2.60 -14.17
CA SER A 86 8.76 1.59 -13.18
C SER A 86 7.73 2.12 -12.21
N LEU A 87 6.75 1.29 -11.87
CA LEU A 87 5.72 1.59 -10.88
C LEU A 87 5.70 0.49 -9.81
N VAL A 88 5.77 0.89 -8.54
CA VAL A 88 5.55 0.00 -7.39
C VAL A 88 4.14 0.22 -6.84
N ILE A 89 3.34 -0.84 -6.71
CA ILE A 89 1.97 -0.76 -6.21
C ILE A 89 1.79 -1.56 -4.92
N GLU A 90 0.83 -1.15 -4.10
CA GLU A 90 0.40 -1.83 -2.87
C GLU A 90 -0.39 -3.10 -3.19
N SER A 91 0.32 -4.12 -3.69
CA SER A 91 -0.20 -5.46 -3.94
C SER A 91 0.95 -6.45 -4.11
N ALA A 92 0.67 -7.75 -3.97
CA ALA A 92 1.61 -8.83 -4.29
C ALA A 92 1.44 -9.21 -5.77
N VAL A 93 1.99 -8.36 -6.66
CA VAL A 93 1.93 -8.57 -8.12
C VAL A 93 3.31 -8.82 -8.70
N GLU A 94 3.39 -9.81 -9.57
CA GLU A 94 4.62 -10.15 -10.28
C GLU A 94 4.87 -9.20 -11.46
N PRO A 95 6.15 -8.92 -11.81
CA PRO A 95 6.48 -8.17 -13.01
C PRO A 95 5.79 -8.75 -14.25
N GLY A 96 5.18 -7.88 -15.06
CA GLY A 96 4.52 -8.27 -16.32
C GLY A 96 3.04 -8.62 -16.20
N GLN A 97 2.48 -8.73 -14.99
CA GLN A 97 1.03 -8.95 -14.81
C GLN A 97 0.15 -7.81 -15.38
N PHE A 98 0.71 -6.61 -15.51
CA PHE A 98 0.06 -5.45 -16.13
C PHE A 98 0.52 -5.19 -17.57
N SER A 99 1.02 -6.22 -18.27
CA SER A 99 1.47 -6.13 -19.66
C SER A 99 0.83 -7.21 -20.53
N GLY A 100 0.62 -6.89 -21.82
CA GLY A 100 0.16 -7.85 -22.83
C GLY A 100 -1.12 -8.62 -22.40
N PRO A 101 -1.15 -9.96 -22.51
CA PRO A 101 -2.30 -10.78 -22.10
C PRO A 101 -2.64 -10.72 -20.60
N GLY A 102 -1.71 -10.33 -19.72
CA GLY A 102 -1.97 -10.18 -18.28
C GLY A 102 -2.91 -9.01 -17.98
N LEU A 103 -2.82 -7.94 -18.78
CA LEU A 103 -3.62 -6.74 -18.64
C LEU A 103 -5.12 -7.00 -18.80
N SER A 104 -5.53 -7.84 -19.77
CA SER A 104 -6.96 -8.11 -20.02
C SER A 104 -7.65 -8.86 -18.87
N ARG A 105 -6.91 -9.71 -18.15
CA ARG A 105 -7.39 -10.39 -16.93
C ARG A 105 -7.57 -9.41 -15.76
N GLN A 106 -6.70 -8.42 -15.66
CA GLN A 106 -6.79 -7.38 -14.63
C GLN A 106 -7.88 -6.35 -14.95
N GLU A 107 -8.06 -5.99 -16.22
CA GLU A 107 -9.15 -5.13 -16.68
C GLU A 107 -10.53 -5.72 -16.41
N SER A 108 -10.68 -7.05 -16.51
CA SER A 108 -11.92 -7.75 -16.18
C SER A 108 -12.18 -7.80 -14.67
N GLY A 109 -11.13 -7.92 -13.85
CA GLY A 109 -11.24 -7.78 -12.38
C GLY A 109 -11.61 -6.36 -11.92
N CYS A 110 -11.17 -5.35 -12.67
CA CYS A 110 -11.54 -3.94 -12.48
C CYS A 110 -12.92 -3.56 -13.04
N ARG A 111 -13.60 -4.49 -13.72
CA ARG A 111 -14.90 -4.32 -14.37
C ARG A 111 -15.86 -5.42 -13.92
N VAL A 112 -16.11 -5.53 -12.62
CA VAL A 112 -17.19 -6.42 -12.17
C VAL A 112 -18.52 -5.68 -12.36
N LYS A 113 -19.22 -6.00 -13.46
CA LYS A 113 -20.61 -5.60 -13.78
C LYS A 113 -20.87 -4.10 -14.02
N ASN A 114 -20.15 -3.49 -14.96
CA ASN A 114 -20.38 -2.13 -15.48
C ASN A 114 -20.03 -0.96 -14.54
N ASP A 115 -19.66 -1.21 -13.28
CA ASP A 115 -19.13 -0.20 -12.37
C ASP A 115 -17.63 -0.45 -12.17
N PHE A 116 -16.80 0.53 -12.53
CA PHE A 116 -15.34 0.43 -12.41
C PHE A 116 -14.94 0.67 -10.95
N VAL A 117 -15.01 -0.36 -10.10
CA VAL A 117 -14.59 -0.29 -8.70
C VAL A 117 -13.17 -0.83 -8.58
N CYS A 118 -12.18 0.06 -8.62
CA CYS A 118 -10.76 -0.31 -8.52
C CYS A 118 -10.07 0.50 -7.45
N GLY A 119 -9.35 -0.18 -6.56
CA GLY A 119 -8.45 0.49 -5.63
C GLY A 119 -7.36 1.27 -6.39
N GLU A 120 -6.94 2.39 -5.80
CA GLU A 120 -5.97 3.34 -6.37
C GLU A 120 -4.69 2.68 -6.90
N SER A 121 -4.09 1.76 -6.12
CA SER A 121 -2.84 1.08 -6.47
C SER A 121 -2.99 0.21 -7.72
N PHE A 122 -4.11 -0.50 -7.84
CA PHE A 122 -4.40 -1.35 -8.98
C PHE A 122 -4.76 -0.53 -10.23
N TYR A 123 -5.54 0.54 -10.06
CA TYR A 123 -5.84 1.48 -11.14
C TYR A 123 -4.56 2.12 -11.71
N ALA A 124 -3.64 2.52 -10.84
CA ALA A 124 -2.31 3.00 -11.23
C ALA A 124 -1.55 1.96 -12.05
N GLY A 125 -1.56 0.70 -11.60
CA GLY A 125 -0.98 -0.44 -12.31
C GLY A 125 -1.50 -0.57 -13.74
N LEU A 126 -2.82 -0.50 -13.92
CA LEU A 126 -3.47 -0.59 -15.24
C LEU A 126 -3.01 0.54 -16.18
N ILE A 127 -3.00 1.79 -15.72
CA ILE A 127 -2.64 2.94 -16.56
C ILE A 127 -1.14 2.92 -16.91
N ALA A 128 -0.29 2.70 -15.91
CA ALA A 128 1.16 2.67 -16.12
C ALA A 128 1.56 1.50 -17.02
N GLY A 129 0.97 0.32 -16.81
CA GLY A 129 1.20 -0.86 -17.65
C GLY A 129 0.83 -0.61 -19.12
N LYS A 130 -0.33 0.01 -19.38
CA LYS A 130 -0.72 0.46 -20.74
C LYS A 130 0.26 1.44 -21.38
N SER A 131 0.93 2.24 -20.55
CA SER A 131 1.95 3.22 -20.98
C SER A 131 3.34 2.60 -21.13
N GLY A 132 3.48 1.29 -20.93
CA GLY A 132 4.73 0.54 -21.06
C GLY A 132 5.64 0.58 -19.83
N ALA A 133 5.13 0.99 -18.67
CA ALA A 133 5.88 0.93 -17.42
C ALA A 133 5.99 -0.51 -16.90
N VAL A 134 7.11 -0.82 -16.26
CA VAL A 134 7.26 -2.07 -15.50
C VAL A 134 6.53 -1.92 -14.16
N VAL A 135 5.41 -2.61 -14.00
CA VAL A 135 4.63 -2.62 -12.76
C VAL A 135 5.05 -3.79 -11.89
N THR A 136 5.37 -3.52 -10.62
CA THR A 136 5.75 -4.54 -9.63
C THR A 136 5.01 -4.33 -8.32
N GLY A 137 4.74 -5.41 -7.60
CA GLY A 137 4.27 -5.36 -6.23
C GLY A 137 5.37 -4.96 -5.26
N GLY A 138 5.01 -4.32 -4.16
CA GLY A 138 5.91 -4.14 -3.02
C GLY A 138 5.42 -4.84 -1.76
N GLU A 139 4.27 -5.54 -1.84
CA GLU A 139 3.72 -6.32 -0.72
C GLU A 139 4.15 -7.79 -0.81
N GLN A 140 4.29 -8.41 0.35
CA GLN A 140 4.29 -9.87 0.47
C GLN A 140 2.90 -10.45 0.22
N SER A 141 2.84 -11.67 -0.29
CA SER A 141 1.56 -12.39 -0.39
C SER A 141 0.96 -12.67 1.01
N PRO A 142 -0.36 -12.85 1.12
CA PRO A 142 -1.00 -13.26 2.38
C PRO A 142 -0.35 -14.50 3.01
N ASN A 143 0.05 -15.46 2.18
CA ASN A 143 0.71 -16.70 2.64
C ASN A 143 2.12 -16.45 3.20
N GLU A 144 2.90 -15.58 2.56
CA GLU A 144 4.22 -15.19 3.09
C GLU A 144 4.10 -14.39 4.38
N ARG A 145 3.13 -13.46 4.46
CA ARG A 145 2.79 -12.73 5.68
C ARG A 145 2.50 -13.71 6.82
N ASN A 146 1.57 -14.64 6.60
CA ASN A 146 1.16 -15.62 7.59
C ASN A 146 2.33 -16.50 8.05
N LYS A 147 3.18 -16.98 7.13
CA LYS A 147 4.40 -17.73 7.47
C LYS A 147 5.34 -16.94 8.38
N ARG A 148 5.58 -15.65 8.09
CA ARG A 148 6.47 -14.80 8.90
C ARG A 148 5.91 -14.49 10.28
N LEU A 149 4.59 -14.35 10.40
CA LEU A 149 3.93 -14.16 11.70
C LEU A 149 4.03 -15.43 12.56
N LEU A 150 3.72 -16.59 12.00
CA LEU A 150 3.87 -17.88 12.69
C LEU A 150 5.34 -18.13 13.11
N ALA A 151 6.30 -17.87 12.22
CA ALA A 151 7.72 -17.98 12.52
C ALA A 151 8.20 -17.01 13.61
N SER A 152 7.42 -15.95 13.90
CA SER A 152 7.68 -15.01 14.99
C SER A 152 7.07 -15.45 16.33
N GLY A 153 6.46 -16.64 16.40
CA GLY A 153 5.90 -17.22 17.62
C GLY A 153 4.41 -16.97 17.83
N TRP A 154 3.72 -16.30 16.89
CA TRP A 154 2.27 -16.13 16.97
C TRP A 154 1.56 -17.45 16.65
N SER A 155 0.48 -17.76 17.36
CA SER A 155 -0.34 -18.93 17.09
C SER A 155 -1.19 -18.75 15.83
N SER A 156 -1.59 -19.87 15.21
CA SER A 156 -2.52 -19.83 14.07
C SER A 156 -3.85 -19.15 14.40
N GLU A 157 -4.34 -19.27 15.64
CA GLU A 157 -5.58 -18.63 16.09
C GLU A 157 -5.44 -17.10 16.10
N GLU A 158 -4.33 -16.57 16.63
CA GLU A 158 -4.06 -15.12 16.66
C GLU A 158 -3.90 -14.55 15.26
N VAL A 159 -3.20 -15.25 14.37
CA VAL A 159 -3.01 -14.82 12.97
C VAL A 159 -4.35 -14.81 12.22
N LYS A 160 -5.21 -15.83 12.42
CA LYS A 160 -6.55 -15.86 11.83
C LYS A 160 -7.43 -14.74 12.37
N ALA A 161 -7.42 -14.53 13.69
CA ALA A 161 -8.15 -13.44 14.30
C ALA A 161 -7.72 -12.11 13.67
N TYR A 162 -6.43 -11.81 13.63
CA TYR A 162 -5.91 -10.61 13.00
C TYR A 162 -6.35 -10.45 11.53
N ASN A 163 -6.21 -11.49 10.71
CA ASN A 163 -6.63 -11.45 9.30
C ASN A 163 -8.14 -11.17 9.17
N SER A 164 -8.98 -11.81 10.00
CA SER A 164 -10.41 -11.54 10.01
C SER A 164 -10.73 -10.10 10.42
N LEU A 165 -10.01 -9.54 11.39
CA LEU A 165 -10.18 -8.15 11.82
C LEU A 165 -9.77 -7.15 10.72
N LEU A 166 -8.70 -7.42 9.96
CA LEU A 166 -8.32 -6.61 8.78
C LEU A 166 -9.48 -6.51 7.79
N ILE A 167 -10.08 -7.66 7.45
CA ILE A 167 -11.16 -7.78 6.49
C ILE A 167 -12.43 -7.06 7.00
N LEU A 168 -12.83 -7.32 8.26
CA LEU A 168 -14.00 -6.69 8.86
C LEU A 168 -13.85 -5.16 8.99
N SER A 169 -12.65 -4.67 9.30
CA SER A 169 -12.36 -3.24 9.38
C SER A 169 -12.47 -2.59 7.99
N SER A 170 -11.93 -3.22 6.93
CA SER A 170 -12.09 -2.73 5.55
C SER A 170 -13.55 -2.64 5.15
N MET A 171 -14.31 -3.72 5.34
CA MET A 171 -15.73 -3.74 4.99
C MET A 171 -16.55 -2.71 5.79
N ARG A 172 -16.18 -2.45 7.05
CA ARG A 172 -16.82 -1.39 7.84
C ARG A 172 -16.51 -0.01 7.27
N ALA A 173 -15.26 0.25 6.88
CA ALA A 173 -14.87 1.50 6.23
C ALA A 173 -15.58 1.70 4.88
N GLU A 174 -15.85 0.61 4.16
CA GLU A 174 -16.68 0.58 2.94
C GLU A 174 -18.19 0.80 3.21
N GLY A 175 -18.62 0.85 4.48
CA GLY A 175 -20.02 1.03 4.86
C GLY A 175 -20.87 -0.25 4.80
N ALA A 176 -20.26 -1.43 4.68
CA ALA A 176 -20.97 -2.70 4.63
C ALA A 176 -21.76 -2.97 5.93
N LEU A 177 -22.99 -3.44 5.77
CA LEU A 177 -23.85 -3.81 6.89
C LEU A 177 -23.27 -5.00 7.66
N LEU A 178 -23.53 -5.09 8.96
CA LEU A 178 -22.98 -6.13 9.83
C LEU A 178 -23.21 -7.56 9.31
N GLU A 179 -24.44 -7.87 8.88
CA GLU A 179 -24.77 -9.20 8.37
C GLU A 179 -24.07 -9.50 7.04
N GLU A 180 -23.82 -8.48 6.22
CA GLU A 180 -23.00 -8.63 5.02
C GLU A 180 -21.55 -8.94 5.39
N ARG A 181 -20.98 -8.21 6.36
CA ARG A 181 -19.62 -8.43 6.86
C ARG A 181 -19.45 -9.86 7.36
N LYS A 182 -20.39 -10.35 8.18
CA LYS A 182 -20.43 -11.74 8.68
C LYS A 182 -20.43 -12.74 7.53
N ARG A 183 -21.36 -12.58 6.57
CA ARG A 183 -21.48 -13.47 5.41
C ARG A 183 -20.21 -13.49 4.57
N ARG A 184 -19.65 -12.31 4.25
CA ARG A 184 -18.44 -12.16 3.42
C ARG A 184 -17.22 -12.78 4.09
N LEU A 185 -17.01 -12.53 5.37
CA LEU A 185 -15.92 -13.13 6.15
C LEU A 185 -15.93 -14.67 6.05
N MET A 186 -17.12 -15.28 6.16
CA MET A 186 -17.28 -16.73 6.10
C MET A 186 -17.06 -17.31 4.70
N SER A 187 -17.29 -16.52 3.65
CA SER A 187 -17.04 -16.92 2.26
C SER A 187 -15.63 -16.58 1.76
N ASP A 188 -14.84 -15.86 2.54
CA ASP A 188 -13.53 -15.36 2.13
C ASP A 188 -12.51 -16.50 2.08
N PRO A 189 -11.93 -16.83 0.90
CA PRO A 189 -10.95 -17.90 0.77
C PRO A 189 -9.71 -17.72 1.64
N GLU A 190 -9.27 -16.50 1.95
CA GLU A 190 -8.12 -16.25 2.83
C GLU A 190 -8.43 -16.59 4.29
N ASN A 191 -9.68 -16.42 4.74
CA ASN A 191 -10.12 -16.88 6.05
C ASN A 191 -10.40 -18.38 6.07
N GLN A 192 -10.84 -18.94 4.95
CA GLN A 192 -11.07 -20.37 4.78
C GLN A 192 -9.79 -21.15 4.47
N ASP A 193 -8.64 -20.47 4.37
CA ASP A 193 -7.40 -21.10 3.93
C ASP A 193 -6.95 -22.21 4.89
N SER A 194 -6.86 -23.40 4.32
CA SER A 194 -6.31 -24.61 4.93
C SER A 194 -4.86 -24.45 5.42
N PHE A 195 -4.11 -23.47 4.89
CA PHE A 195 -2.72 -23.22 5.25
C PHE A 195 -2.51 -22.97 6.75
N LEU A 196 -3.48 -22.35 7.42
CA LEU A 196 -3.44 -22.11 8.86
C LEU A 196 -4.12 -23.23 9.68
N GLY A 197 -4.45 -24.37 9.05
CA GLY A 197 -4.73 -25.64 9.72
C GLY A 197 -6.05 -25.75 10.49
N ASP A 198 -7.04 -24.88 10.25
CA ASP A 198 -8.37 -25.01 10.89
C ASP A 198 -9.48 -24.50 9.96
N ALA A 199 -10.03 -25.42 9.16
CA ALA A 199 -11.15 -25.15 8.26
C ALA A 199 -12.47 -24.82 9.01
N SER A 200 -12.48 -24.93 10.34
CA SER A 200 -13.64 -24.58 11.17
C SER A 200 -13.55 -23.17 11.77
N TRP A 201 -12.67 -22.31 11.25
CA TRP A 201 -12.64 -20.89 11.63
C TRP A 201 -13.97 -20.22 11.28
N SER A 202 -14.55 -19.48 12.22
CA SER A 202 -15.88 -18.90 12.08
C SER A 202 -16.02 -17.57 12.81
N TYR A 203 -17.05 -16.81 12.47
CA TYR A 203 -17.38 -15.58 13.18
C TYR A 203 -17.56 -15.80 14.69
N ALA A 204 -18.21 -16.89 15.08
CA ALA A 204 -18.39 -17.24 16.49
C ALA A 204 -17.06 -17.52 17.22
N LYS A 205 -16.09 -18.14 16.53
CA LYS A 205 -14.74 -18.34 17.09
C LYS A 205 -13.96 -17.04 17.21
N LEU A 206 -14.07 -16.15 16.22
CA LEU A 206 -13.49 -14.82 16.31
C LEU A 206 -14.03 -14.08 17.53
N ASP A 207 -15.35 -14.09 17.72
CA ASP A 207 -16.02 -13.46 18.86
C ASP A 207 -15.55 -14.06 20.21
N ALA A 208 -15.43 -15.39 20.27
CA ALA A 208 -14.91 -16.07 21.45
C ALA A 208 -13.45 -15.70 21.74
N TYR A 209 -12.62 -15.58 20.70
CA TYR A 209 -11.24 -15.12 20.82
C TYR A 209 -11.18 -13.68 21.37
N LEU A 210 -11.96 -12.76 20.80
CA LEU A 210 -11.98 -11.34 21.21
C LEU A 210 -12.43 -11.16 22.67
N LYS A 211 -13.44 -11.92 23.11
CA LYS A 211 -13.87 -11.95 24.52
C LYS A 211 -12.76 -12.45 25.44
N ARG A 212 -12.03 -13.49 25.03
CA ARG A 212 -10.94 -14.08 25.81
C ARG A 212 -9.77 -13.12 25.99
N ILE A 213 -9.46 -12.28 24.99
CA ILE A 213 -8.41 -11.26 25.08
C ILE A 213 -8.92 -9.92 25.65
N GLY A 214 -10.18 -9.86 26.10
CA GLY A 214 -10.78 -8.64 26.68
C GLY A 214 -11.02 -7.52 25.68
N ALA A 215 -11.04 -7.80 24.37
CA ALA A 215 -11.18 -6.77 23.33
C ALA A 215 -12.64 -6.41 23.04
N GLY A 216 -13.60 -7.31 23.25
CA GLY A 216 -15.05 -7.06 23.05
C GLY A 216 -15.68 -7.98 22.00
N SER A 217 -16.57 -7.42 21.16
CA SER A 217 -17.28 -8.12 20.08
C SER A 217 -16.70 -7.80 18.71
N ALA A 218 -16.72 -8.78 17.80
CA ALA A 218 -16.39 -8.55 16.39
C ALA A 218 -17.42 -7.66 15.67
N ASP A 219 -18.62 -7.47 16.25
CA ASP A 219 -19.64 -6.58 15.68
C ASP A 219 -19.20 -5.10 15.73
N ASP A 220 -18.48 -4.74 16.80
CA ASP A 220 -18.07 -3.37 17.15
C ASP A 220 -16.68 -2.98 16.63
N ILE A 221 -16.01 -3.87 15.90
CA ILE A 221 -14.63 -3.64 15.45
C ILE A 221 -14.47 -2.37 14.62
N ASP A 222 -13.44 -1.59 14.93
CA ASP A 222 -12.93 -0.51 14.09
C ASP A 222 -11.41 -0.64 13.84
N SER A 223 -10.84 0.33 13.13
CA SER A 223 -9.42 0.33 12.76
C SER A 223 -8.46 0.45 13.95
N SER A 224 -8.91 0.86 15.13
CA SER A 224 -8.06 0.97 16.32
C SER A 224 -7.64 -0.40 16.87
N TRP A 225 -8.43 -1.45 16.61
CA TRP A 225 -8.16 -2.82 17.08
C TRP A 225 -6.98 -3.49 16.37
N ILE A 226 -6.67 -2.99 15.18
CA ILE A 226 -5.60 -3.44 14.28
C ILE A 226 -4.58 -2.33 14.03
N ALA A 227 -4.63 -1.24 14.80
CA ALA A 227 -3.61 -0.21 14.73
C ALA A 227 -2.25 -0.80 15.16
N PRO A 228 -1.16 -0.52 14.44
CA PRO A 228 0.15 -1.14 14.67
C PRO A 228 0.87 -0.53 15.89
N VAL A 229 0.33 -0.77 17.09
CA VAL A 229 0.85 -0.25 18.37
C VAL A 229 1.43 -1.40 19.20
N SER A 230 2.62 -1.18 19.79
CA SER A 230 3.37 -2.20 20.54
C SER A 230 3.61 -1.84 22.02
N GLY A 231 2.74 -1.00 22.60
CA GLY A 231 2.81 -0.60 24.01
C GLY A 231 2.47 -1.73 24.98
N ALA A 232 2.75 -1.53 26.27
CA ALA A 232 2.42 -2.50 27.33
C ALA A 232 0.92 -2.83 27.31
N ASP A 233 0.08 -1.79 27.21
CA ASP A 233 -1.38 -1.86 27.20
C ASP A 233 -1.98 -2.22 25.84
N SER A 234 -1.15 -2.46 24.81
CA SER A 234 -1.65 -2.85 23.49
C SER A 234 -2.22 -4.26 23.51
N THR A 235 -3.35 -4.45 22.81
CA THR A 235 -3.99 -5.75 22.66
C THR A 235 -3.10 -6.70 21.85
N PRO A 236 -3.31 -8.03 21.94
CA PRO A 236 -2.58 -8.99 21.11
C PRO A 236 -2.66 -8.69 19.60
N THR A 237 -3.81 -8.21 19.11
CA THR A 237 -4.03 -7.90 17.70
C THR A 237 -3.28 -6.64 17.26
N GLN A 238 -3.17 -5.63 18.11
CA GLN A 238 -2.34 -4.44 17.86
C GLN A 238 -0.85 -4.78 17.84
N LYS A 239 -0.40 -5.62 18.78
CA LYS A 239 1.00 -6.10 18.82
C LYS A 239 1.34 -6.92 17.57
N LEU A 240 0.42 -7.76 17.11
CA LEU A 240 0.58 -8.53 15.88
C LEU A 240 0.56 -7.61 14.63
N ALA A 241 -0.29 -6.58 14.60
CA ALA A 241 -0.26 -5.55 13.55
C ALA A 241 1.09 -4.80 13.52
N ALA A 242 1.63 -4.40 14.68
CA ALA A 242 2.94 -3.78 14.78
C ALA A 242 4.06 -4.72 14.28
N LYS A 243 3.96 -6.01 14.59
CA LYS A 243 4.90 -7.03 14.10
C LYS A 243 4.81 -7.18 12.58
N ASN A 244 3.60 -7.26 12.03
CA ASN A 244 3.37 -7.31 10.60
C ASN A 244 3.98 -6.08 9.90
N ASP A 245 3.74 -4.87 10.40
CA ASP A 245 4.29 -3.64 9.85
C ASP A 245 5.84 -3.65 9.87
N SER A 246 6.45 -4.09 10.98
CA SER A 246 7.92 -4.19 11.08
C SER A 246 8.55 -5.14 10.05
N GLN A 247 7.77 -6.10 9.53
CA GLN A 247 8.20 -7.04 8.48
C GLN A 247 7.85 -6.54 7.08
N ARG A 248 6.72 -5.85 6.94
CA ARG A 248 6.16 -5.38 5.66
C ARG A 248 6.91 -4.17 5.12
N GLU A 249 7.17 -3.16 5.94
CA GLU A 249 7.76 -1.90 5.47
C GLU A 249 9.17 -2.06 4.85
N PRO A 250 10.09 -2.87 5.40
CA PRO A 250 11.38 -3.10 4.75
C PRO A 250 11.26 -3.72 3.36
N ILE A 251 10.25 -4.57 3.14
CA ILE A 251 9.98 -5.21 1.83
C ILE A 251 9.51 -4.16 0.82
N ILE A 252 8.56 -3.30 1.23
CA ILE A 252 8.06 -2.20 0.39
C ILE A 252 9.20 -1.25 0.03
N LEU A 253 10.03 -0.87 1.01
CA LEU A 253 11.16 0.03 0.81
C LEU A 253 12.20 -0.58 -0.15
N ALA A 254 12.48 -1.89 -0.03
CA ALA A 254 13.38 -2.58 -0.96
C ALA A 254 12.82 -2.63 -2.40
N ALA A 255 11.50 -2.80 -2.57
CA ALA A 255 10.85 -2.71 -3.87
C ALA A 255 10.98 -1.30 -4.48
N ALA A 256 10.83 -0.25 -3.66
CA ALA A 256 11.07 1.13 -4.08
C ALA A 256 12.52 1.34 -4.52
N GLU A 257 13.51 0.91 -3.72
CA GLU A 257 14.93 0.99 -4.05
C GLU A 257 15.23 0.34 -5.41
N LYS A 258 14.70 -0.87 -5.64
CA LYS A 258 14.88 -1.57 -6.91
C LYS A 258 14.28 -0.80 -8.09
N ALA A 259 13.09 -0.22 -7.94
CA ALA A 259 12.44 0.59 -8.97
C ALA A 259 13.23 1.87 -9.28
N ILE A 260 13.74 2.53 -8.23
CA ILE A 260 14.59 3.72 -8.33
C ILE A 260 15.91 3.41 -9.04
N ASN A 261 16.54 2.28 -8.74
CA ASN A 261 17.84 1.94 -9.33
C ASN A 261 17.73 1.43 -10.76
N SER A 262 16.60 0.83 -11.13
CA SER A 262 16.36 0.32 -12.49
C SER A 262 15.88 1.37 -13.50
N SER A 263 15.52 2.58 -13.06
CA SER A 263 15.01 3.63 -13.96
C SER A 263 15.43 5.05 -13.56
N SER A 264 15.29 6.01 -14.49
CA SER A 264 15.48 7.44 -14.20
C SER A 264 14.22 8.09 -13.62
N ASN A 265 13.05 7.52 -13.84
CA ASN A 265 11.77 8.02 -13.36
C ASN A 265 10.88 6.87 -12.86
N SER A 266 10.81 6.74 -11.54
CA SER A 266 10.07 5.69 -10.86
C SER A 266 8.92 6.29 -10.04
N MET A 267 7.84 5.53 -9.88
CA MET A 267 6.68 5.95 -9.10
C MET A 267 6.25 4.85 -8.15
N MET A 268 5.64 5.23 -7.04
CA MET A 268 5.01 4.36 -6.06
C MET A 268 3.60 4.89 -5.77
N VAL A 269 2.60 4.00 -5.71
CA VAL A 269 1.20 4.33 -5.35
C VAL A 269 0.78 3.44 -4.20
N TYR A 270 0.73 4.04 -3.00
CA TYR A 270 0.49 3.37 -1.72
C TYR A 270 -0.37 4.27 -0.82
N GLY A 271 -1.05 3.67 0.15
CA GLY A 271 -1.71 4.40 1.23
C GLY A 271 -0.79 5.40 1.92
N ALA A 272 -1.33 6.56 2.31
CA ALA A 272 -0.54 7.63 2.91
C ALA A 272 0.20 7.22 4.20
N SER A 273 -0.27 6.18 4.89
CA SER A 273 0.40 5.65 6.07
C SER A 273 1.83 5.16 5.78
N HIS A 274 2.08 4.63 4.57
CA HIS A 274 3.42 4.20 4.14
C HIS A 274 4.38 5.36 3.96
N PHE A 275 3.90 6.50 3.42
CA PHE A 275 4.72 7.70 3.30
C PHE A 275 5.29 8.10 4.66
N VAL A 276 4.45 8.17 5.69
CA VAL A 276 4.89 8.60 7.03
C VAL A 276 5.96 7.66 7.59
N LYS A 277 5.77 6.34 7.41
CA LYS A 277 6.71 5.33 7.90
C LYS A 277 8.06 5.41 7.18
N GLN A 278 8.06 5.73 5.88
CA GLN A 278 9.24 5.65 5.01
C GLN A 278 9.90 7.01 4.70
N ALA A 279 9.26 8.13 5.02
CA ALA A 279 9.70 9.48 4.64
C ALA A 279 11.14 9.79 5.08
N ARG A 280 11.57 9.31 6.26
CA ARG A 280 12.95 9.51 6.73
C ARG A 280 13.97 8.75 5.89
N ALA A 281 13.69 7.49 5.55
CA ALA A 281 14.56 6.68 4.70
C ALA A 281 14.72 7.33 3.32
N LEU A 282 13.60 7.76 2.72
CA LEU A 282 13.60 8.43 1.42
C LEU A 282 14.31 9.79 1.47
N ALA A 283 14.07 10.60 2.50
CA ALA A 283 14.70 11.91 2.66
C ALA A 283 16.20 11.82 2.97
N ALA A 284 16.66 10.79 3.69
CA ALA A 284 18.09 10.55 3.90
C ALA A 284 18.81 10.24 2.57
N ALA A 285 18.14 9.52 1.67
CA ALA A 285 18.73 9.13 0.40
C ALA A 285 18.70 10.24 -0.67
N PHE A 286 17.58 10.99 -0.76
CA PHE A 286 17.33 11.99 -1.81
C PHE A 286 17.40 13.44 -1.36
N GLY A 287 17.33 13.72 -0.06
CA GLY A 287 16.90 15.02 0.46
C GLY A 287 15.37 15.11 0.64
N PRO A 288 14.88 16.19 1.27
CA PRO A 288 13.44 16.35 1.54
C PRO A 288 12.62 16.40 0.24
N PRO A 289 11.40 15.84 0.21
CA PRO A 289 10.57 15.86 -0.98
C PRO A 289 9.95 17.24 -1.21
N SER A 290 9.67 17.54 -2.47
CA SER A 290 8.65 18.53 -2.82
C SER A 290 7.26 17.91 -2.65
N ILE A 291 6.40 18.55 -1.88
CA ILE A 291 5.04 18.07 -1.58
C ILE A 291 4.02 18.85 -2.40
N GLN A 292 3.20 18.12 -3.16
CA GLN A 292 2.01 18.65 -3.82
C GLN A 292 0.76 18.11 -3.11
N CYS A 293 0.15 18.94 -2.27
CA CYS A 293 -1.16 18.65 -1.69
C CYS A 293 -2.25 18.82 -2.76
N LEU A 294 -3.19 17.89 -2.80
CA LEU A 294 -4.37 18.05 -3.66
C LEU A 294 -5.34 19.03 -2.98
N ALA A 295 -5.82 20.00 -3.76
CA ALA A 295 -6.83 20.94 -3.28
C ALA A 295 -8.07 20.19 -2.80
N ASP A 296 -8.85 20.82 -1.92
CA ASP A 296 -10.00 20.29 -1.17
C ASP A 296 -11.07 19.58 -2.03
N GLY A 297 -10.74 18.42 -2.59
CA GLY A 297 -11.64 17.56 -3.35
C GLY A 297 -12.29 16.55 -2.43
N GLY A 298 -13.11 17.03 -1.48
CA GLY A 298 -14.06 16.20 -0.71
C GLY A 298 -13.53 15.00 0.08
N GLY A 299 -12.22 14.76 0.13
CA GLY A 299 -11.61 13.59 0.75
C GLY A 299 -12.08 13.40 2.18
N SER A 300 -12.38 12.15 2.53
CA SER A 300 -12.76 11.79 3.88
C SER A 300 -11.64 12.27 4.80
N GLY A 301 -11.92 13.20 5.69
CA GLY A 301 -10.89 13.68 6.60
C GLY A 301 -10.47 12.51 7.48
N LEU A 302 -9.42 11.78 7.10
CA LEU A 302 -8.77 10.83 7.98
C LEU A 302 -8.19 11.64 9.13
N THR A 303 -9.01 11.79 10.17
CA THR A 303 -8.56 12.27 11.47
C THR A 303 -7.39 11.37 11.89
N PRO A 304 -6.26 11.95 12.35
CA PRO A 304 -5.21 11.18 12.97
C PRO A 304 -5.81 10.23 14.02
N ALA A 305 -5.27 9.02 14.13
CA ALA A 305 -5.70 8.06 15.13
C ALA A 305 -5.83 8.77 16.51
N PRO A 306 -6.91 8.53 17.27
CA PRO A 306 -7.16 9.25 18.50
C PRO A 306 -5.94 9.17 19.42
N SER A 307 -5.52 10.35 19.90
CA SER A 307 -4.50 10.48 20.94
C SER A 307 -4.99 9.76 22.19
N THR A 308 -4.45 8.58 22.48
CA THR A 308 -4.56 7.98 23.81
C THR A 308 -3.70 8.82 24.76
N ARG A 309 -4.35 9.60 25.63
CA ARG A 309 -3.72 10.20 26.81
C ARG A 309 -3.51 9.13 27.86
#